data_AF-A0ABD4DIV2-F1
#
_entry.id   AF-A0ABD4DIV2-F1
#
_cell.length_a   1.000
_cell.length_b   1.000
_cell.length_c   1.000
_cell.angle_alpha   90.00
_cell.angle_beta   90.00
_cell.angle_gamma   90.00
#
_symmetry.space_group_name_H-M   'P 1'
#
loop_
_entity.id
_entity.type
_entity.pdbx_description
1 polymer ?
#
loop_
_entity_poly.entity_id
_entity_poly.type
_entity_poly.pdbx_seq_one_letter_code
_entity_poly.pdbx_strand_id
1 'polypeptide(L)'
;MSAYKHLKKDGTGYLVRQYPSLQHVIVLAWVLIGFVLIINTSYFKTGIVIFVLSLLLAILTFRGPRVYVDSHAKIITVKHGFRQNQYDLKDFEGFELQSFVLMGFIPIGSYLYANFKDVPKIKRPAMSQSFGKKRMQEIYNELEELINNKNTQ
;
A
#
# COMPACT_ATOMS: atom_id res chain seq x y z
N MET A 1 -8.84 -17.64 -18.93
CA MET A 1 -7.59 -17.46 -18.15
C MET A 1 -7.84 -16.37 -17.13
N SER A 2 -7.93 -16.71 -15.84
CA SER A 2 -8.28 -15.77 -14.79
C SER A 2 -7.20 -14.69 -14.69
N ALA A 3 -7.54 -13.50 -15.18
CA ALA A 3 -6.74 -12.30 -15.02
C ALA A 3 -6.37 -12.12 -13.53
N TYR A 4 -5.10 -11.78 -13.29
CA TYR A 4 -4.51 -11.50 -11.97
C TYR A 4 -5.53 -10.98 -10.94
N LYS A 5 -5.54 -11.57 -9.74
CA LYS A 5 -6.53 -11.28 -8.69
C LYS A 5 -6.24 -9.96 -7.98
N HIS A 6 -4.97 -9.59 -7.87
CA HIS A 6 -4.51 -8.42 -7.15
C HIS A 6 -4.01 -7.30 -8.08
N LEU A 7 -3.93 -7.56 -9.39
CA LEU A 7 -3.56 -6.59 -10.41
C LEU A 7 -4.78 -6.27 -11.29
N LYS A 8 -5.17 -5.00 -11.33
CA LYS A 8 -6.27 -4.54 -12.19
C LYS A 8 -5.70 -4.00 -13.50
N LYS A 9 -6.09 -4.58 -14.63
CA LYS A 9 -5.70 -4.07 -15.95
C LYS A 9 -6.16 -2.62 -16.13
N ASP A 10 -5.25 -1.76 -16.57
CA ASP A 10 -5.50 -0.33 -16.84
C ASP A 10 -4.67 0.11 -18.04
N GLY A 11 -5.33 0.28 -19.20
CA GLY A 11 -4.66 0.53 -20.48
C GLY A 11 -3.71 -0.61 -20.88
N THR A 12 -2.45 -0.26 -21.12
CA THR A 12 -1.35 -1.17 -21.52
C THR A 12 -0.68 -1.89 -20.35
N GLY A 13 -1.01 -1.50 -19.11
CA GLY A 13 -0.39 -1.99 -17.89
C GLY A 13 -1.42 -2.38 -16.83
N TYR A 14 -0.96 -2.42 -15.58
CA TYR A 14 -1.71 -2.92 -14.44
C TYR A 14 -1.55 -2.04 -13.22
N LEU A 15 -2.68 -1.73 -12.57
CA LEU A 15 -2.74 -1.10 -11.25
C LEU A 15 -2.64 -2.15 -10.15
N VAL A 16 -1.68 -1.97 -9.25
CA VAL A 16 -1.48 -2.84 -8.09
C VAL A 16 -2.49 -2.46 -6.99
N ARG A 17 -3.25 -3.45 -6.51
CA ARG A 17 -4.27 -3.24 -5.49
C ARG A 17 -3.64 -3.04 -4.11
N GLN A 18 -3.99 -1.93 -3.47
CA GLN A 18 -3.62 -1.66 -2.08
C GLN A 18 -4.62 -2.29 -1.12
N TYR A 19 -4.14 -2.80 0.02
CA TYR A 19 -4.97 -3.36 1.08
C TYR A 19 -4.87 -2.53 2.36
N PRO A 20 -5.94 -2.50 3.18
CA PRO A 20 -5.86 -1.88 4.49
C PRO A 20 -4.79 -2.57 5.35
N SER A 21 -3.96 -1.76 5.99
CA SER A 21 -2.98 -2.15 7.00
C SER A 21 -3.42 -1.71 8.40
N LEU A 22 -2.69 -2.09 9.44
CA LEU A 22 -3.05 -1.82 10.84
C LEU A 22 -3.31 -0.34 11.12
N GLN A 23 -2.57 0.57 10.46
CA GLN A 23 -2.77 2.01 10.60
C GLN A 23 -4.21 2.45 10.25
N HIS A 24 -4.84 1.80 9.26
CA HIS A 24 -6.22 2.12 8.87
C HIS A 24 -7.20 1.69 9.97
N VAL A 25 -6.94 0.55 10.61
CA VAL A 25 -7.76 0.03 11.72
C VAL A 25 -7.64 0.93 12.94
N ILE A 26 -6.42 1.35 13.29
CA ILE A 26 -6.18 2.29 14.40
C ILE A 26 -6.94 3.60 14.18
N VAL A 27 -6.81 4.20 13.00
CA VAL A 27 -7.45 5.49 12.72
C VAL A 27 -8.97 5.36 12.74
N LEU A 28 -9.52 4.25 12.23
CA LEU A 28 -10.96 3.99 12.33
C LEU A 28 -11.42 3.83 13.79
N ALA A 29 -10.64 3.15 14.63
CA ALA A 29 -10.94 3.01 16.05
C ALA A 29 -10.99 4.37 16.76
N TRP A 30 -10.06 5.29 16.44
CA TRP A 30 -10.07 6.64 16.98
C TRP A 30 -11.30 7.46 16.57
N VAL A 31 -11.76 7.31 15.32
CA VAL A 31 -13.02 7.92 14.87
C VAL A 31 -14.20 7.41 15.71
N LEU A 32 -14.25 6.10 15.98
CA LEU A 32 -15.31 5.50 16.81
C LEU A 32 -15.22 5.98 18.27
N ILE A 33 -14.03 6.06 18.85
CA ILE A 33 -13.83 6.59 20.21
C ILE A 33 -14.32 8.05 20.30
N GLY A 34 -13.94 8.89 19.33
CA GLY A 34 -14.41 10.27 19.26
C GLY A 34 -15.94 10.35 19.20
N PHE A 35 -16.56 9.50 18.38
CA PHE A 35 -18.02 9.43 18.26
C PHE A 35 -18.70 8.99 19.57
N VAL A 36 -18.18 7.97 20.24
CA VAL A 36 -18.69 7.51 21.53
C VAL A 36 -18.59 8.60 22.60
N LEU A 37 -17.48 9.35 22.65
CA LEU A 37 -17.31 10.45 23.60
C LEU A 37 -18.34 11.56 23.40
N ILE A 38 -18.75 11.83 22.15
CA ILE A 38 -19.78 12.83 21.83
C ILE A 38 -21.15 12.40 22.38
N ILE A 39 -21.50 11.12 22.25
CA ILE A 39 -22.87 10.65 22.55
C ILE A 39 -23.04 10.25 24.03
N ASN A 40 -22.01 9.65 24.63
CA ASN A 40 -22.15 8.96 25.92
C ASN A 40 -21.47 9.68 27.09
N THR A 41 -20.85 10.85 26.90
CA THR A 41 -20.10 11.51 27.96
C THR A 41 -20.31 13.02 28.03
N SER A 42 -20.06 13.60 29.20
CA SER A 42 -20.04 15.06 29.40
C SER A 42 -18.85 15.74 28.70
N TYR A 43 -17.92 14.96 28.11
CA TYR A 43 -16.77 15.46 27.38
C TYR A 43 -17.09 15.78 25.91
N PHE A 44 -18.29 16.29 25.63
CA PHE A 44 -18.76 16.59 24.28
C PHE A 44 -17.76 17.43 23.46
N LYS A 45 -17.22 18.51 24.05
CA LYS A 45 -16.23 19.38 23.38
C LYS A 45 -14.96 18.61 22.99
N THR A 46 -14.43 17.80 23.90
CA THR A 46 -13.24 16.97 23.65
C THR A 46 -13.52 15.88 22.63
N GLY A 47 -14.71 15.26 22.69
CA GLY A 47 -15.18 14.26 21.74
C GLY A 47 -15.25 14.80 20.31
N ILE A 48 -15.77 16.02 20.11
CA ILE A 48 -15.80 16.68 18.79
C ILE A 48 -14.37 16.88 18.26
N VAL A 49 -13.46 17.41 19.07
CA VAL A 49 -12.08 17.66 18.63
C VAL A 49 -11.40 16.36 18.21
N ILE A 50 -11.50 15.30 19.03
CA ILE A 50 -10.93 13.99 18.70
C ILE A 50 -11.58 13.40 17.45
N PHE A 51 -12.90 13.48 17.33
CA PHE A 51 -13.62 12.96 16.17
C PHE A 51 -13.20 13.64 14.88
N VAL A 52 -13.21 14.98 14.84
CA VAL A 52 -12.83 15.75 13.65
C VAL A 52 -11.37 15.50 13.27
N LEU A 53 -10.46 15.51 14.24
CA LEU A 53 -9.03 15.26 13.99
C LEU A 53 -8.81 13.84 13.43
N SER A 54 -9.45 12.84 14.04
CA SER A 54 -9.34 11.44 13.60
C SER A 54 -9.95 11.23 12.23
N LEU A 55 -11.05 11.91 11.92
CA LEU A 55 -11.71 11.85 10.62
C LEU A 55 -10.81 12.44 9.51
N LEU A 56 -10.15 13.56 9.78
CA LEU A 56 -9.17 14.15 8.86
C LEU A 56 -8.00 13.20 8.63
N LEU A 57 -7.45 12.60 9.69
CA LEU A 57 -6.40 11.59 9.59
C LEU A 57 -6.86 10.36 8.81
N ALA A 58 -8.12 9.93 8.95
CA ALA A 58 -8.68 8.82 8.20
C ALA A 58 -8.62 9.11 6.70
N ILE A 59 -9.15 10.26 6.26
CA ILE A 59 -9.15 10.64 4.85
C ILE A 59 -7.73 10.62 4.26
N LEU A 60 -6.75 11.13 5.01
CA LEU A 60 -5.34 11.12 4.59
C LEU A 60 -4.77 9.69 4.51
N THR A 61 -5.06 8.86 5.50
CA THR A 61 -4.53 7.49 5.61
C THR A 61 -5.07 6.57 4.51
N PHE A 62 -6.35 6.69 4.17
CA PHE A 62 -6.98 5.89 3.11
C PHE A 62 -6.53 6.30 1.70
N ARG A 63 -5.88 7.46 1.54
CA ARG A 63 -5.32 7.93 0.27
C ARG A 63 -3.93 7.31 0.02
N GLY A 64 -3.88 5.98 0.00
CA GLY A 64 -2.65 5.21 -0.22
C GLY A 64 -2.01 5.42 -1.61
N PRO A 65 -0.75 4.98 -1.78
CA PRO A 65 -0.04 5.09 -3.06
C PRO A 65 -0.76 4.30 -4.16
N ARG A 66 -0.87 4.88 -5.35
CA ARG A 66 -1.31 4.19 -6.57
C ARG A 66 -0.07 3.77 -7.34
N VAL A 67 0.08 2.46 -7.52
CA VAL A 67 1.22 1.87 -8.21
C VAL A 67 0.72 1.29 -9.52
N TYR A 68 1.33 1.73 -10.62
CA TYR A 68 1.04 1.30 -11.97
C TYR A 68 2.30 0.66 -12.56
N VAL A 69 2.14 -0.53 -13.13
CA VAL A 69 3.22 -1.31 -13.74
C VAL A 69 2.89 -1.52 -15.20
N ASP A 70 3.76 -1.04 -16.09
CA ASP A 70 3.64 -1.26 -17.52
C ASP A 70 4.83 -2.08 -18.04
N SER A 71 4.58 -3.37 -18.30
CA SER A 71 5.56 -4.29 -18.86
C SER A 71 5.83 -4.07 -20.36
N HIS A 72 5.03 -3.28 -21.08
CA HIS A 72 5.31 -2.90 -22.46
C HIS A 72 6.27 -1.72 -22.52
N ALA A 73 5.99 -0.67 -21.76
CA ALA A 73 6.85 0.51 -21.67
C ALA A 73 8.07 0.29 -20.75
N LYS A 74 8.12 -0.85 -20.02
CA LYS A 74 9.17 -1.18 -19.04
C LYS A 74 9.30 -0.11 -17.95
N ILE A 75 8.17 0.40 -17.46
CA ILE A 75 8.13 1.42 -16.40
C ILE A 75 7.24 1.03 -15.23
N ILE A 76 7.65 1.42 -14.02
CA ILE A 76 6.85 1.40 -12.80
C ILE A 76 6.57 2.85 -12.42
N THR A 77 5.31 3.24 -12.38
CA THR A 77 4.86 4.57 -11.94
C THR A 77 4.23 4.47 -10.56
N VAL A 78 4.76 5.22 -9.60
CA VAL A 78 4.21 5.32 -8.24
C VAL A 78 3.71 6.73 -8.01
N LYS A 79 2.40 6.84 -7.77
CA LYS A 79 1.74 8.10 -7.45
C LYS A 79 1.33 8.11 -5.98
N HIS A 80 1.87 9.05 -5.21
CA HIS A 80 1.51 9.24 -3.80
C HIS A 80 1.03 10.68 -3.60
N GLY A 81 -0.29 10.85 -3.44
CA GLY A 81 -0.90 12.18 -3.41
C GLY A 81 -0.66 12.94 -4.72
N PHE A 82 0.09 14.05 -4.62
CA PHE A 82 0.49 14.89 -5.76
C PHE A 82 1.84 14.52 -6.38
N ARG A 83 2.64 13.69 -5.70
CA ARG A 83 3.94 13.25 -6.21
C ARG A 83 3.77 12.05 -7.12
N GLN A 84 4.46 12.06 -8.24
CA GLN A 84 4.53 10.94 -9.18
C GLN A 84 6.00 10.67 -9.50
N ASN A 85 6.45 9.46 -9.16
CA ASN A 85 7.79 8.99 -9.49
C ASN A 85 7.67 7.88 -10.52
N GLN A 86 8.59 7.86 -11.47
CA GLN A 86 8.70 6.80 -12.47
C GLN A 86 10.06 6.12 -12.32
N TYR A 87 10.06 4.80 -12.47
CA TYR A 87 11.22 3.95 -12.34
C TYR A 87 11.30 3.04 -13.57
N ASP A 88 12.47 2.93 -14.18
CA ASP A 88 12.70 2.03 -15.32
C ASP A 88 12.90 0.59 -14.81
N LEU A 89 12.24 -0.38 -15.44
CA LEU A 89 12.43 -1.80 -15.12
C LEU A 89 13.82 -2.33 -15.50
N LYS A 90 14.62 -1.62 -16.31
CA LYS A 90 16.02 -2.00 -16.59
C LYS A 90 16.90 -1.98 -15.35
N ASP A 91 16.61 -1.08 -14.42
CA ASP A 91 17.37 -0.92 -13.18
C ASP A 91 16.78 -1.73 -12.03
N PHE A 92 15.71 -2.49 -12.30
CA PHE A 92 15.02 -3.32 -11.31
C PHE A 92 15.88 -4.50 -10.87
N GLU A 93 16.05 -4.65 -9.56
CA GLU A 93 16.85 -5.74 -8.97
C GLU A 93 15.98 -6.85 -8.38
N GLY A 94 14.70 -6.58 -8.17
CA GLY A 94 13.78 -7.52 -7.55
C GLY A 94 12.85 -6.86 -6.54
N PHE A 95 11.95 -7.66 -5.98
CA PHE A 95 11.07 -7.23 -4.92
C PHE A 95 11.58 -7.68 -3.55
N GLU A 96 11.31 -6.87 -2.54
CA GLU A 96 11.62 -7.20 -1.15
C GLU A 96 10.36 -7.13 -0.30
N LEU A 97 10.05 -8.26 0.36
CA LEU A 97 8.92 -8.35 1.26
C LEU A 97 9.38 -8.06 2.69
N GLN A 98 8.94 -6.93 3.23
CA GLN A 98 9.24 -6.53 4.60
C GLN A 98 7.99 -6.66 5.46
N SER A 99 8.02 -7.52 6.47
CA SER A 99 6.94 -7.68 7.44
C SER A 99 7.34 -7.07 8.77
N PHE A 100 6.56 -6.12 9.25
CA PHE A 100 6.74 -5.50 10.56
C PHE A 100 5.84 -6.21 11.57
N VAL A 101 6.45 -6.68 12.65
CA VAL A 101 5.78 -7.40 13.72
C VAL A 101 6.06 -6.68 15.03
N LEU A 102 5.01 -6.33 15.76
CA LEU A 102 5.09 -5.78 17.11
C LEU A 102 5.18 -6.94 18.10
N MET A 103 6.13 -6.86 19.04
CA MET A 103 6.30 -7.84 20.12
C MET A 103 6.31 -9.30 19.62
N GLY A 104 6.92 -9.57 18.46
CA GLY A 104 7.14 -10.92 17.93
C GLY A 104 5.92 -11.64 17.33
N PHE A 105 4.68 -11.21 17.61
CA PHE A 105 3.47 -11.95 17.19
C PHE A 105 2.39 -11.11 16.52
N ILE A 106 2.34 -9.78 16.72
CA ILE A 106 1.28 -8.94 16.16
C ILE A 106 1.77 -8.32 14.85
N PRO A 107 1.30 -8.76 13.67
CA PRO A 107 1.72 -8.15 12.41
C PRO A 107 1.15 -6.73 12.32
N ILE A 108 2.05 -5.74 12.30
CA ILE A 108 1.72 -4.32 12.08
C ILE A 108 1.40 -4.09 10.60
N GLY A 109 2.11 -4.81 9.73
CA GLY A 109 1.86 -4.80 8.30
C GLY A 109 3.03 -5.40 7.53
N SER A 110 2.70 -5.95 6.37
CA SER A 110 3.64 -6.39 5.36
C SER A 110 3.60 -5.41 4.20
N TYR A 111 4.78 -4.99 3.76
CA TYR A 111 5.00 -4.09 2.65
C TYR A 111 5.84 -4.80 1.60
N LEU A 112 5.42 -4.69 0.35
CA LEU A 112 6.19 -5.15 -0.80
C LEU A 112 6.88 -3.94 -1.42
N TYR A 113 8.21 -3.95 -1.48
CA TYR A 113 9.01 -2.90 -2.09
C TYR A 113 9.63 -3.37 -3.39
N ALA A 114 9.82 -2.47 -4.35
CA ALA A 114 10.66 -2.72 -5.53
C ALA A 114 12.03 -2.08 -5.34
N ASN A 115 13.09 -2.87 -5.49
CA ASN A 115 14.47 -2.40 -5.40
C ASN A 115 15.01 -2.06 -6.79
N PHE A 116 15.82 -1.00 -6.86
CA PHE A 116 16.46 -0.53 -8.09
C PHE A 116 17.92 -0.17 -7.81
N LYS A 117 18.81 -0.41 -8.78
CA LYS A 117 20.27 -0.19 -8.67
C LYS A 117 20.65 1.18 -8.11
N ASP A 118 20.06 2.24 -8.66
CA ASP A 118 20.41 3.63 -8.33
C ASP A 118 19.50 4.25 -7.26
N VAL A 119 18.60 3.47 -6.65
CA VAL A 119 17.66 3.97 -5.65
C VAL A 119 18.05 3.46 -4.26
N PRO A 120 18.39 4.36 -3.30
CA PRO A 120 18.73 3.92 -1.96
C PRO A 120 17.52 3.24 -1.30
N LYS A 121 17.77 2.22 -0.47
CA LYS A 121 16.71 1.41 0.19
C LYS A 121 15.66 2.23 0.94
N ILE A 122 15.98 3.44 1.39
CA ILE A 122 15.04 4.34 2.09
C ILE A 122 14.04 5.01 1.11
N LYS A 123 14.43 5.21 -0.15
CA LYS A 123 13.61 5.87 -1.18
C LYS A 123 12.94 4.89 -2.14
N ARG A 124 13.05 3.58 -1.86
CA ARG A 124 12.46 2.54 -2.71
C ARG A 124 10.93 2.64 -2.71
N PRO A 125 10.29 2.50 -3.86
CA PRO A 125 8.84 2.55 -3.93
C PRO A 125 8.19 1.35 -3.24
N ALA A 126 7.18 1.61 -2.41
CA ALA A 126 6.26 0.60 -1.91
C ALA A 126 5.28 0.23 -3.02
N MET A 127 5.30 -1.02 -3.47
CA MET A 127 4.42 -1.57 -4.50
C MET A 127 3.03 -1.86 -3.93
N SER A 128 2.97 -2.42 -2.73
CA SER A 128 1.72 -2.67 -2.03
C SER A 128 1.93 -2.85 -0.53
N GLN A 129 0.83 -2.74 0.23
CA GLN A 129 0.77 -3.02 1.66
C GLN A 129 -0.42 -3.91 2.01
N SER A 130 -0.31 -4.69 3.08
CA SER A 130 -1.38 -5.52 3.67
C SER A 130 -1.08 -5.80 5.15
N PHE A 131 -2.09 -6.15 5.93
CA PHE A 131 -1.90 -6.65 7.29
C PHE A 131 -1.16 -8.00 7.36
N GLY A 132 -1.38 -8.88 6.37
CA GLY A 132 -0.82 -10.23 6.34
C GLY A 132 0.18 -10.49 5.23
N LYS A 133 1.16 -11.36 5.52
CA LYS A 133 2.21 -11.81 4.60
C LYS A 133 1.67 -12.54 3.37
N LYS A 134 0.68 -13.42 3.56
CA LYS A 134 0.11 -14.26 2.48
C LYS A 134 -0.33 -13.46 1.26
N ARG A 135 -1.10 -12.38 1.47
CA ARG A 135 -1.55 -11.51 0.37
C ARG A 135 -0.40 -10.81 -0.33
N MET A 136 0.64 -10.41 0.39
CA MET A 136 1.81 -9.79 -0.24
C MET A 136 2.63 -10.79 -1.03
N GLN A 137 2.67 -12.05 -0.61
CA GLN A 137 3.28 -13.13 -1.41
C GLN A 137 2.47 -13.41 -2.68
N GLU A 138 1.13 -13.42 -2.60
CA GLU A 138 0.27 -13.53 -3.78
C GLU A 138 0.55 -12.38 -4.78
N ILE A 139 0.64 -11.13 -4.30
CA ILE A 139 1.00 -9.99 -5.15
C ILE A 139 2.41 -10.09 -5.71
N TYR A 140 3.38 -10.51 -4.90
CA TYR A 140 4.77 -10.73 -5.34
C TYR A 140 4.80 -11.72 -6.51
N ASN A 141 4.12 -12.87 -6.38
CA ASN A 141 4.06 -13.87 -7.43
C ASN A 141 3.40 -13.32 -8.71
N GLU A 142 2.28 -12.61 -8.59
CA GLU A 142 1.59 -12.03 -9.74
C GLU A 142 2.45 -10.95 -10.44
N LEU A 143 3.18 -10.12 -9.68
CA LEU A 143 4.08 -9.11 -10.24
C LEU A 143 5.32 -9.72 -10.86
N GLU A 144 5.91 -10.73 -10.23
CA GLU A 144 7.06 -11.46 -10.77
C GLU A 144 6.67 -12.17 -12.07
N GLU A 145 5.52 -12.83 -12.11
CA GLU A 145 4.99 -13.42 -13.34
C GLU A 145 4.77 -12.35 -14.42
N LEU A 146 4.16 -11.21 -14.08
CA LEU A 146 3.91 -10.12 -15.04
C LEU A 146 5.19 -9.50 -15.62
N ILE A 147 6.29 -9.51 -14.87
CA ILE A 147 7.60 -9.01 -15.32
C ILE A 147 8.36 -10.11 -16.09
N ASN A 148 8.38 -11.34 -15.57
CA ASN A 148 9.19 -12.44 -16.12
C ASN A 148 8.55 -13.15 -17.32
N ASN A 149 7.22 -13.27 -17.39
CA ASN A 149 6.54 -13.96 -18.49
C ASN A 149 6.73 -13.24 -19.85
N LYS A 150 7.28 -12.02 -19.84
CA LYS A 150 7.71 -11.29 -21.03
C LYS A 150 9.19 -11.41 -21.38
N ASN A 151 10.04 -11.96 -20.51
CA ASN A 151 11.43 -12.28 -20.88
C ASN A 151 11.51 -13.60 -21.68
N THR A 152 10.39 -14.31 -21.84
CA THR A 152 10.29 -15.61 -22.51
C THR A 152 9.52 -15.57 -23.83
N GLN A 153 9.09 -14.39 -24.30
CA GLN A 153 8.51 -14.13 -25.63
C GLN A 153 9.38 -13.13 -26.38
#